data_AF-A0A243RQC2-F1
#
_entry.id   AF-A0A243RQC2-F1
#
_cell.length_a   1.000
_cell.length_b   1.000
_cell.length_c   1.000
_cell.angle_alpha   90.00
_cell.angle_beta   90.00
_cell.angle_gamma   90.00
#
_symmetry.space_group_name_H-M   'P 1'
#
loop_
_entity.id
_entity.type
_entity.pdbx_description
1 polymer ?
#
loop_
_entity_poly.entity_id
_entity_poly.type
_entity_poly.pdbx_seq_one_letter_code
_entity_poly.pdbx_strand_id
1 'polypeptide(L)'
;MESPSSLACWTGYFPEPTGAVETGMSLVIEPAAPPEEATLHFAHDVVSHFDVFVDQALEYCRTRLRESHFELTTEELSWLDLPELPLAVPEATVWADQTWAIRFTESRLRLADPYGILVTFNGRQPVDVEGLDVEQ
;
A
#
# COMPACT_ATOMS: atom_id res chain seq x y z
N MET A 1 -22.02 -6.31 -9.20
CA MET A 1 -20.71 -6.96 -9.11
C MET A 1 -20.76 -7.74 -7.81
N GLU A 2 -21.08 -9.03 -7.89
CA GLU A 2 -21.11 -9.91 -6.71
C GLU A 2 -19.66 -10.15 -6.29
N SER A 3 -19.31 -9.80 -5.05
CA SER A 3 -18.05 -10.22 -4.46
C SER A 3 -17.96 -11.74 -4.59
N PRO A 4 -16.86 -12.31 -5.09
CA PRO A 4 -16.71 -13.76 -5.10
C PRO A 4 -16.92 -14.25 -3.66
N SER A 5 -17.82 -15.21 -3.48
CA SER A 5 -18.21 -15.76 -2.18
C SER A 5 -17.09 -16.53 -1.47
N SER A 6 -15.85 -16.44 -1.97
CA SER A 6 -14.64 -17.05 -1.42
C SER A 6 -13.95 -16.19 -0.38
N LEU A 7 -14.21 -14.88 -0.30
CA LEU A 7 -13.44 -13.95 0.56
C LEU A 7 -14.34 -12.99 1.34
N ALA A 8 -13.94 -12.70 2.58
CA ALA A 8 -14.54 -11.65 3.39
C ALA A 8 -13.61 -10.42 3.42
N CYS A 9 -14.17 -9.25 3.09
CA CYS A 9 -13.44 -7.98 3.05
C CYS A 9 -14.16 -6.95 3.93
N TRP A 10 -13.40 -6.28 4.80
CA TRP A 10 -13.87 -5.13 5.57
C TRP A 10 -13.00 -3.93 5.24
N THR A 11 -13.62 -2.84 4.79
CA THR A 11 -12.92 -1.59 4.52
C THR A 11 -13.36 -0.53 5.52
N GLY A 12 -12.39 0.16 6.12
CA GLY A 12 -12.59 1.30 7.00
C GLY A 12 -11.83 2.51 6.49
N TYR A 13 -12.37 3.69 6.75
CA TYR A 13 -11.74 4.97 6.43
C TYR A 13 -11.51 5.74 7.72
N PHE A 14 -10.35 6.38 7.84
CA PHE A 14 -10.04 7.22 9.00
C PHE A 14 -10.05 8.69 8.59
N PRO A 15 -10.72 9.57 9.37
CA PRO A 15 -10.68 10.99 9.09
C PRO A 15 -9.29 11.54 9.45
N GLU A 16 -8.55 12.02 8.46
CA GLU A 16 -7.39 12.88 8.75
C GLU A 16 -7.88 14.24 9.29
N PRO A 17 -7.18 14.85 10.26
CA PRO A 17 -7.61 16.09 10.90
C PRO A 17 -7.64 17.30 9.95
N THR A 18 -7.22 17.18 8.69
CA THR A 18 -7.02 18.33 7.79
C THR A 18 -7.50 18.08 6.36
N GLY A 19 -8.71 17.54 6.17
CA GLY A 19 -9.40 17.54 4.85
C GLY A 19 -8.63 16.87 3.71
N ALA A 20 -7.62 16.07 4.04
CA ALA A 20 -6.85 15.27 3.12
C ALA A 20 -7.61 13.96 2.82
N VAL A 21 -7.17 13.29 1.76
CA VAL A 21 -7.84 12.14 1.15
C VAL A 21 -8.06 11.05 2.21
N GLU A 22 -9.27 10.49 2.27
CA GLU A 22 -9.62 9.44 3.22
C GLU A 22 -8.61 8.29 3.09
N THR A 23 -7.82 8.08 4.14
CA THR A 23 -6.94 6.93 4.21
C THR A 23 -7.81 5.69 4.40
N GLY A 24 -7.77 4.78 3.42
CA GLY A 24 -8.48 3.51 3.45
C GLY A 24 -7.63 2.38 4.02
N MET A 25 -8.22 1.53 4.86
CA MET A 25 -7.65 0.23 5.18
C MET A 25 -8.66 -0.87 4.89
N SER A 26 -8.19 -1.94 4.26
CA SER A 26 -8.93 -3.16 4.04
C SER A 26 -8.36 -4.33 4.85
N LEU A 27 -9.24 -5.10 5.48
CA LEU A 27 -8.94 -6.39 6.09
C LEU A 27 -9.55 -7.49 5.21
N VAL A 28 -8.72 -8.43 4.78
CA VAL A 28 -9.03 -9.41 3.74
C VAL A 28 -8.81 -10.82 4.28
N ILE A 29 -9.86 -11.63 4.33
CA ILE A 29 -9.82 -13.00 4.85
C ILE A 29 -10.28 -13.99 3.76
N GLU A 30 -9.36 -14.84 3.31
CA GLU A 30 -9.62 -15.90 2.32
C GLU A 30 -9.10 -17.26 2.82
N PRO A 31 -9.95 -18.30 2.90
CA PRO A 31 -11.39 -18.28 2.61
C PRO A 31 -12.19 -17.44 3.61
N ALA A 32 -13.38 -16.98 3.22
CA ALA A 32 -14.25 -16.15 4.04
C ALA A 32 -14.52 -16.75 5.43
N ALA A 33 -14.00 -16.08 6.46
CA ALA A 33 -14.17 -16.44 7.86
C ALA A 33 -14.11 -15.17 8.73
N PRO A 34 -14.64 -15.19 9.96
CA PRO A 34 -14.39 -14.11 10.92
C PRO A 34 -12.88 -13.94 11.15
N PRO A 35 -12.37 -12.70 11.19
CA PRO A 35 -10.95 -12.47 11.44
C PRO A 35 -10.60 -12.92 12.86
N GLU A 36 -9.42 -13.52 13.00
CA GLU A 36 -8.90 -13.91 14.31
C GLU A 36 -8.52 -12.67 15.14
N GLU A 37 -8.53 -12.81 16.46
CA GLU A 37 -8.15 -11.72 17.37
C GLU A 37 -6.73 -11.19 17.09
N ALA A 38 -5.80 -12.09 16.73
CA ALA A 38 -4.44 -11.72 16.37
C ALA A 38 -4.38 -10.85 15.09
N THR A 39 -5.22 -11.14 14.09
CA THR A 39 -5.31 -10.34 12.86
C THR A 39 -5.93 -8.97 13.14
N LEU A 40 -6.97 -8.92 13.99
CA LEU A 40 -7.59 -7.65 14.42
C LEU A 40 -6.61 -6.77 15.20
N HIS A 41 -5.85 -7.36 16.12
CA HIS A 41 -4.83 -6.63 16.90
C HIS A 41 -3.72 -6.10 15.98
N PHE A 42 -3.31 -6.90 15.00
CA PHE A 42 -2.33 -6.49 14.01
C PHE A 42 -2.83 -5.35 13.12
N ALA A 43 -4.05 -5.47 12.57
CA ALA A 43 -4.67 -4.38 11.79
C ALA A 43 -4.78 -3.09 12.62
N HIS A 44 -5.14 -3.19 13.89
CA HIS A 44 -5.17 -2.04 14.80
C HIS A 44 -3.78 -1.40 14.98
N ASP A 45 -2.71 -2.19 15.13
CA ASP A 45 -1.34 -1.69 15.22
C ASP A 45 -0.91 -0.96 13.94
N VAL A 46 -1.28 -1.49 12.77
CA VAL A 46 -1.06 -0.86 11.46
C VAL A 46 -1.75 0.50 11.39
N VAL A 47 -3.04 0.59 11.73
CA VAL A 47 -3.78 1.87 11.72
C VAL A 47 -3.17 2.88 12.71
N SER A 48 -2.82 2.41 13.91
CA SER A 48 -2.32 3.30 14.97
C SER A 48 -0.99 3.96 14.63
N HIS A 49 -0.23 3.37 13.72
CA HIS A 49 1.09 3.86 13.28
C HIS A 49 1.14 4.09 11.78
N PHE A 50 -0.01 4.30 11.14
CA PHE A 50 -0.12 4.32 9.68
C PHE A 50 0.81 5.34 9.03
N ASP A 51 0.85 6.58 9.52
CA ASP A 51 1.74 7.64 9.00
C ASP A 51 3.21 7.23 9.02
N VAL A 52 3.65 6.55 10.08
CA VAL A 52 5.02 6.04 10.22
C VAL A 52 5.33 5.00 9.14
N PHE A 53 4.35 4.15 8.81
CA PHE A 53 4.51 3.15 7.76
C PHE A 53 4.44 3.75 6.36
N VAL A 54 3.63 4.79 6.15
CA VAL A 54 3.63 5.56 4.90
C VAL A 54 4.99 6.18 4.67
N ASP A 55 5.58 6.84 5.68
CA ASP A 55 6.92 7.42 5.58
C ASP A 55 7.98 6.35 5.24
N GLN A 56 7.93 5.20 5.90
CA GLN A 56 8.83 4.07 5.60
C GLN A 56 8.64 3.53 4.18
N ALA A 57 7.40 3.42 3.71
CA ALA A 57 7.10 2.99 2.35
C ALA A 57 7.66 3.98 1.31
N LEU A 58 7.52 5.29 1.55
CA LEU A 58 8.05 6.33 0.68
C LEU A 58 9.59 6.30 0.64
N GLU A 59 10.26 6.14 1.78
CA GLU A 59 11.72 5.98 1.84
C GLU A 59 12.20 4.72 1.12
N TYR A 60 11.47 3.62 1.28
CA TYR A 60 11.78 2.36 0.61
C TYR A 60 11.59 2.46 -0.91
N CYS A 61 10.48 3.03 -1.37
CA CYS A 61 10.22 3.35 -2.77
C CYS A 61 11.34 4.22 -3.36
N ARG A 62 11.75 5.28 -2.65
CA ARG A 62 12.85 6.16 -3.08
C ARG A 62 14.11 5.35 -3.38
N THR A 63 14.43 4.35 -2.57
CA THR A 63 15.63 3.53 -2.75
C THR A 63 15.44 2.47 -3.85
N ARG A 64 14.37 1.68 -3.77
CA ARG A 64 14.14 0.51 -4.64
C ARG A 64 13.83 0.89 -6.07
N LEU A 65 13.03 1.95 -6.29
CA LEU A 65 12.62 2.37 -7.64
C LEU A 65 13.80 2.85 -8.51
N ARG A 66 14.99 3.09 -7.93
CA ARG A 66 16.22 3.39 -8.68
C ARG A 66 16.88 2.15 -9.28
N GLU A 67 16.43 0.96 -8.92
CA GLU A 67 16.96 -0.28 -9.48
C GLU A 67 16.57 -0.44 -10.94
N SER A 68 17.49 -0.96 -11.75
CA SER A 68 17.35 -1.00 -13.20
C SER A 68 16.16 -1.81 -13.71
N HIS A 69 15.62 -2.72 -12.89
CA HIS A 69 14.50 -3.58 -13.28
C HIS A 69 13.16 -2.82 -13.38
N PHE A 70 13.05 -1.63 -12.76
CA PHE A 70 11.87 -0.77 -12.90
C PHE A 70 11.88 0.08 -14.18
N GLU A 71 12.99 0.09 -14.93
CA GLU A 71 13.13 0.74 -16.24
C GLU A 71 12.65 2.21 -16.29
N LEU A 72 12.81 2.95 -15.18
CA LEU A 72 12.43 4.35 -15.08
C LEU A 72 13.20 5.22 -16.09
N THR A 73 12.50 6.16 -16.70
CA THR A 73 13.13 7.22 -17.50
C THR A 73 13.99 8.14 -16.64
N THR A 74 14.91 8.86 -17.27
CA THR A 74 15.69 9.92 -16.59
C THR A 74 14.80 10.96 -15.91
N GLU A 75 13.64 11.27 -16.50
CA GLU A 75 12.66 12.19 -15.91
C GLU A 75 12.03 11.58 -14.65
N GLU A 76 11.57 10.34 -14.70
CA GLU A 76 11.00 9.63 -13.54
C GLU A 76 12.01 9.47 -12.40
N LEU A 77 13.27 9.14 -12.73
CA LEU A 77 14.34 9.06 -11.74
C LEU A 77 14.57 10.40 -11.03
N SER A 78 14.46 11.53 -11.75
CA SER A 78 14.61 12.86 -11.16
C SER A 78 13.51 13.20 -10.15
N TRP A 79 12.33 12.60 -10.27
CA TRP A 79 11.25 12.80 -9.30
C TRP A 79 11.56 12.12 -7.96
N LEU A 80 12.38 11.07 -7.94
CA LEU A 80 12.81 10.39 -6.71
C LEU A 80 13.80 11.22 -5.89
N ASP A 81 14.29 12.33 -6.42
CA ASP A 81 15.15 13.30 -5.71
C ASP A 81 14.35 14.46 -5.10
N LEU A 82 13.06 14.60 -5.45
CA LEU A 82 12.19 15.62 -4.87
C LEU A 82 11.94 15.34 -3.37
N PRO A 83 11.67 16.36 -2.54
CA PRO A 83 11.30 16.16 -1.14
C PRO A 83 10.04 15.29 -1.01
N GLU A 84 9.02 15.57 -1.83
CA GLU A 84 7.78 14.80 -1.90
C GLU A 84 7.84 13.86 -3.10
N LEU A 85 7.69 12.55 -2.86
CA LEU A 85 7.57 11.58 -3.93
C LEU A 85 6.23 11.76 -4.65
N PRO A 86 6.17 11.47 -5.96
CA PRO A 86 4.92 11.52 -6.71
C PRO A 86 4.04 10.29 -6.43
N LEU A 87 3.84 9.95 -5.15
CA LEU A 87 3.02 8.84 -4.66
C LEU A 87 2.00 9.42 -3.67
N ALA A 88 0.72 9.15 -3.88
CA ALA A 88 -0.37 9.71 -3.09
C ALA A 88 -1.47 8.69 -2.86
N VAL A 89 -2.39 9.06 -1.96
CA VAL A 89 -3.58 8.27 -1.59
C VAL A 89 -3.18 6.86 -1.14
N PRO A 90 -2.47 6.75 0.00
CA PRO A 90 -2.04 5.47 0.52
C PRO A 90 -3.24 4.68 1.09
N GLU A 91 -3.32 3.40 0.76
CA GLU A 91 -4.30 2.46 1.27
C GLU A 91 -3.61 1.22 1.85
N ALA A 92 -3.94 0.85 3.08
CA ALA A 92 -3.44 -0.40 3.68
C ALA A 92 -4.33 -1.59 3.32
N THR A 93 -3.73 -2.75 3.07
CA THR A 93 -4.44 -4.04 3.03
C THR A 93 -3.76 -5.02 3.97
N VAL A 94 -4.52 -5.65 4.86
CA VAL A 94 -4.06 -6.67 5.81
C VAL A 94 -4.75 -7.99 5.48
N TRP A 95 -3.99 -9.07 5.38
CA TRP A 95 -4.50 -10.43 5.14
C TRP A 95 -4.56 -11.26 6.42
N ALA A 96 -5.25 -12.41 6.36
CA ALA A 96 -5.46 -13.31 7.49
C ALA A 96 -4.16 -13.79 8.15
N ASP A 97 -3.12 -14.02 7.36
CA ASP A 97 -1.79 -14.48 7.78
C ASP A 97 -0.88 -13.37 8.30
N GLN A 98 -1.43 -12.16 8.54
CA GLN A 98 -0.72 -10.96 8.97
C GLN A 98 0.31 -10.43 7.97
N THR A 99 0.31 -10.94 6.72
CA THR A 99 0.91 -10.20 5.62
C THR A 99 0.09 -8.94 5.37
N TRP A 100 0.75 -7.89 4.90
CA TRP A 100 0.09 -6.63 4.62
C TRP A 100 0.92 -5.76 3.69
N ALA A 101 0.27 -4.78 3.07
CA ALA A 101 0.87 -3.88 2.11
C ALA A 101 0.24 -2.49 2.18
N ILE A 102 0.98 -1.49 1.73
CA ILE A 102 0.47 -0.15 1.43
C ILE A 102 0.47 0.03 -0.08
N ARG A 103 -0.68 0.41 -0.65
CA ARG A 103 -0.82 0.76 -2.05
C ARG A 103 -0.98 2.28 -2.19
N PHE A 104 -0.11 2.91 -2.96
CA PHE A 104 -0.29 4.31 -3.38
C PHE A 104 -1.09 4.30 -4.67
N THR A 105 -2.38 4.63 -4.58
CA THR A 105 -3.31 4.50 -5.71
C THR A 105 -3.13 5.58 -6.77
N GLU A 106 -2.52 6.71 -6.42
CA GLU A 106 -2.20 7.78 -7.33
C GLU A 106 -0.69 7.98 -7.44
N SER A 107 -0.19 8.08 -8.67
CA SER A 107 1.22 8.33 -8.93
C SER A 107 1.46 8.93 -10.31
N ARG A 108 2.57 9.64 -10.47
CA ARG A 108 3.04 10.12 -11.79
C ARG A 108 3.94 9.11 -12.51
N LEU A 109 4.42 8.08 -11.81
CA LEU A 109 5.27 7.04 -12.38
C LEU A 109 4.45 6.18 -13.32
N ARG A 110 4.97 5.88 -14.52
CA ARG A 110 4.22 5.09 -15.51
C ARG A 110 3.92 3.66 -15.05
N LEU A 111 4.82 3.06 -14.27
CA LEU A 111 4.62 1.71 -13.71
C LEU A 111 3.51 1.64 -12.64
N ALA A 112 2.99 2.79 -12.21
CA ALA A 112 1.85 2.85 -11.30
C ALA A 112 0.50 2.92 -12.04
N ASP A 113 0.49 3.05 -13.37
CA ASP A 113 -0.74 3.12 -14.14
C ASP A 113 -1.21 1.70 -14.52
N PRO A 114 -2.44 1.27 -14.19
CA PRO A 114 -3.53 2.06 -13.59
C PRO A 114 -3.79 1.82 -12.10
N TYR A 115 -3.10 0.87 -11.46
CA TYR A 115 -3.51 0.38 -10.14
C TYR A 115 -2.64 0.86 -8.97
N GLY A 116 -1.57 1.60 -9.24
CA GLY A 116 -0.72 2.24 -8.25
C GLY A 116 0.61 1.52 -8.01
N ILE A 117 1.29 1.92 -6.94
CA ILE A 117 2.50 1.26 -6.42
C ILE A 117 2.14 0.48 -5.17
N LEU A 118 2.47 -0.81 -5.12
CA LEU A 118 2.31 -1.65 -3.95
C LEU A 118 3.64 -1.76 -3.19
N VAL A 119 3.60 -1.55 -1.89
CA VAL A 119 4.73 -1.78 -0.99
C VAL A 119 4.35 -2.86 0.00
N THR A 120 4.99 -4.02 -0.10
CA THR A 120 4.72 -5.19 0.76
C THR A 120 5.59 -5.12 2.01
N PHE A 121 5.00 -5.49 3.15
CA PHE A 121 5.66 -5.47 4.46
C PHE A 121 5.78 -6.88 5.05
N ASN A 122 6.88 -7.11 5.76
CA ASN A 122 7.05 -8.24 6.67
C ASN A 122 7.16 -7.71 8.10
N GLY A 123 6.11 -7.92 8.89
CA GLY A 123 5.98 -7.28 10.20
C GLY A 123 5.92 -5.77 10.05
N ARG A 124 6.98 -5.06 10.44
CA ARG A 124 7.08 -3.59 10.37
C ARG A 124 8.08 -3.09 9.33
N GLN A 125 8.68 -3.97 8.55
CA GLN A 125 9.71 -3.60 7.57
C GLN A 125 9.16 -3.76 6.16
N PRO A 126 9.32 -2.76 5.28
CA PRO A 126 9.02 -2.93 3.87
C PRO A 126 10.03 -3.91 3.26
N VAL A 127 9.54 -4.84 2.45
CA VAL A 127 10.33 -5.92 1.84
C VAL A 127 10.25 -5.93 0.33
N ASP A 128 9.19 -5.39 -0.27
CA ASP A 128 9.07 -5.33 -1.73
C ASP A 128 8.34 -4.09 -2.23
N VAL A 129 8.60 -3.71 -3.48
CA VAL A 129 7.91 -2.63 -4.20
C VAL A 129 7.56 -3.14 -5.58
N GLU A 130 6.28 -3.00 -5.95
CA GLU A 130 5.77 -3.45 -7.24
C GLU A 130 4.95 -2.35 -7.90
N GLY A 131 5.09 -2.22 -9.21
CA GLY A 131 4.12 -1.49 -10.04
C GLY A 131 2.94 -2.38 -10.34
N LEU A 132 1.74 -1.91 -10.03
CA LEU A 132 0.53 -2.65 -10.35
C LEU A 132 0.02 -2.19 -11.72
N ASP A 133 0.42 -2.92 -12.76
CA ASP A 133 -0.07 -2.74 -14.12
C ASP A 133 -1.10 -3.83 -14.50
N VAL A 134 -1.54 -3.81 -15.76
CA VAL A 134 -2.51 -4.77 -16.30
C VAL A 134 -1.89 -6.08 -16.81
N GLU A 135 -0.56 -6.22 -16.79
CA GLU A 135 0.16 -7.38 -17.31
C GLU A 135 0.84 -8.18 -16.18
N GLN A 136 0.03 -8.84 -15.33
CA GLN A 136 0.48 -9.89 -14.42
C GLN A 136 -0.21 -11.24 -14.73
#